data_AF-A0A344J2X6-F1
#
_entry.id   AF-A0A344J2X6-F1
#
_cell.length_a   1.000
_cell.length_b   1.000
_cell.length_c   1.000
_cell.angle_alpha   90.00
_cell.angle_beta   90.00
_cell.angle_gamma   90.00
#
_symmetry.space_group_name_H-M   'P 1'
#
loop_
_entity.id
_entity.type
_entity.pdbx_description
1 polymer ?
#
loop_
_entity_poly.entity_id
_entity_poly.type
_entity_poly.pdbx_seq_one_letter_code
_entity_poly.pdbx_strand_id
1 'polypeptide(L)'
;MCRQTLFPRVSMTALAGDSLAGVGPLLCLYPQSWRSELAAWRGAHDVCAESCVDDDGVRESLRFLDSAGRSCMRLFLLPDSDYGAWEDLRARLPCVASERRADVCRPCIALKRCFEGWLGGGGWAASFLRVEPTRGVEGAALGWVAVSDIGRDIARRIARAEGVALPAGC
;
A
#
# COMPACT_ATOMS: atom_id res chain seq x y z
N MET A 1 -12.69 24.50 7.50
CA MET A 1 -11.22 24.47 7.69
C MET A 1 -10.86 23.21 8.45
N CYS A 2 -10.48 22.13 7.76
CA CYS A 2 -10.07 20.88 8.42
C CYS A 2 -8.64 21.06 8.93
N ARG A 3 -8.49 21.09 10.27
CA ARG A 3 -7.18 20.92 10.93
C ARG A 3 -6.59 19.59 10.47
N GLN A 4 -5.39 19.64 9.90
CA GLN A 4 -4.55 18.47 9.65
C GLN A 4 -4.31 17.77 10.98
N THR A 5 -5.06 16.71 11.27
CA THR A 5 -4.67 15.78 12.32
C THR A 5 -3.43 15.06 11.79
N LEU A 6 -2.25 15.44 12.28
CA LEU A 6 -1.01 14.74 11.99
C LEU A 6 -1.12 13.34 12.57
N PHE A 7 -1.46 12.38 11.72
CA PHE A 7 -1.15 10.99 12.03
C PHE A 7 0.37 10.85 12.11
N PRO A 8 0.91 10.04 13.03
CA PRO A 8 2.32 9.70 12.96
C PRO A 8 2.57 9.11 11.56
N ARG A 9 3.58 9.64 10.89
CA ARG A 9 4.00 9.24 9.54
C ARG A 9 5.50 9.06 9.58
N VAL A 10 5.98 8.04 8.90
CA VAL A 10 7.42 7.84 8.70
C VAL A 10 7.75 8.32 7.30
N SER A 11 8.80 9.12 7.17
CA SER A 11 9.29 9.55 5.85
C SER A 11 9.78 8.34 5.06
N MET A 12 9.52 8.31 3.76
CA MET A 12 9.91 7.20 2.91
C MET A 12 11.42 6.94 2.93
N THR A 13 12.24 7.99 3.10
CA THR A 13 13.70 7.89 3.28
C THR A 13 14.12 7.08 4.51
N ALA A 14 13.29 7.05 5.56
CA ALA A 14 13.55 6.28 6.78
C ALA A 14 13.13 4.80 6.64
N LEU A 15 12.33 4.48 5.63
CA LEU A 15 11.99 3.11 5.27
C LEU A 15 13.09 2.58 4.36
N ALA A 16 14.12 1.98 4.97
CA ALA A 16 15.22 1.39 4.22
C ALA A 16 14.66 0.38 3.21
N GLY A 17 15.00 0.52 1.93
CA GLY A 17 14.55 -0.39 0.86
C GLY A 17 14.82 -1.86 1.18
N ASP A 18 15.86 -2.13 1.96
CA ASP A 18 16.24 -3.47 2.42
C ASP A 18 15.17 -4.13 3.31
N SER A 19 14.43 -3.36 4.11
CA SER A 19 13.36 -3.89 4.97
C SER A 19 12.17 -4.37 4.16
N LEU A 20 11.81 -3.67 3.08
CA LEU A 20 10.72 -4.09 2.21
C LEU A 20 11.16 -5.19 1.23
N ALA A 21 12.45 -5.24 0.87
CA ALA A 21 13.00 -6.29 0.03
C ALA A 21 12.95 -7.69 0.66
N GLY A 22 13.03 -7.76 1.99
CA GLY A 22 12.87 -9.00 2.76
C GLY A 22 11.46 -9.57 2.74
N VAL A 23 10.44 -8.76 2.45
CA VAL A 23 9.03 -9.18 2.44
C VAL A 23 8.70 -10.06 1.21
N GLY A 24 9.36 -9.82 0.07
CA GLY A 24 9.08 -10.56 -1.15
C GLY A 24 7.89 -10.01 -1.96
N PRO A 25 7.05 -10.87 -2.57
CA PRO A 25 6.00 -10.44 -3.49
C PRO A 25 4.86 -9.73 -2.77
N LEU A 26 4.38 -8.63 -3.32
CA LEU A 26 3.29 -7.81 -2.81
C LEU A 26 2.34 -7.43 -3.95
N LEU A 27 1.08 -7.17 -3.62
CA LEU A 27 0.16 -6.54 -4.57
C LEU A 27 0.28 -5.02 -4.45
N CYS A 28 0.71 -4.37 -5.52
CA CYS A 28 0.79 -2.92 -5.61
C CYS A 28 -0.47 -2.36 -6.29
N LEU A 29 -1.13 -1.40 -5.65
CA LEU A 29 -2.15 -0.56 -6.27
C LEU A 29 -1.63 0.87 -6.36
N TYR A 30 -1.78 1.51 -7.53
CA TYR A 30 -1.39 2.91 -7.75
C TYR A 30 -2.37 3.61 -8.71
N PRO A 31 -2.56 4.95 -8.61
CA PRO A 31 -3.34 5.70 -9.57
C PRO A 31 -2.68 5.69 -10.95
N GLN A 32 -3.45 5.48 -12.03
CA GLN A 32 -2.94 5.53 -13.40
C GLN A 32 -2.33 6.90 -13.78
N SER A 33 -2.68 7.97 -13.05
CA SER A 33 -2.06 9.29 -13.23
C SER A 33 -0.55 9.29 -12.99
N TRP A 34 -0.04 8.35 -12.18
CA TRP A 34 1.40 8.16 -11.96
C TRP A 34 2.08 7.40 -13.11
N ARG A 35 1.32 6.78 -14.02
CA ARG A 35 1.78 6.01 -15.20
C ARG A 35 2.58 4.75 -14.91
N SER A 36 3.25 4.64 -13.76
CA SER A 36 3.95 3.43 -13.32
C SER A 36 4.05 3.35 -11.80
N GLU A 37 4.21 2.12 -11.27
CA GLU A 37 4.48 1.87 -9.87
C GLU A 37 5.76 2.55 -9.38
N LEU A 38 6.80 2.64 -10.23
CA LEU A 38 8.06 3.29 -9.87
C LEU A 38 7.91 4.81 -9.71
N ALA A 39 7.07 5.44 -10.54
CA ALA A 39 6.79 6.86 -10.41
C ALA A 39 5.99 7.14 -9.13
N ALA A 40 5.00 6.28 -8.81
CA ALA A 40 4.25 6.36 -7.57
C ALA A 40 5.15 6.16 -6.34
N TRP A 41 6.06 5.17 -6.39
CA TRP A 41 7.07 4.94 -5.36
C TRP A 41 7.97 6.16 -5.17
N ARG A 42 8.55 6.71 -6.25
CA ARG A 42 9.42 7.91 -6.16
C ARG A 42 8.69 9.15 -5.66
N GLY A 43 7.39 9.26 -5.93
CA GLY A 43 6.54 10.36 -5.48
C GLY A 43 6.05 10.24 -4.04
N ALA A 44 6.25 9.10 -3.40
CA ALA A 44 5.84 8.89 -2.02
C ALA A 44 6.79 9.59 -1.04
N HIS A 45 6.18 10.33 -0.14
CA HIS A 45 6.84 11.11 0.90
C HIS A 45 6.69 10.45 2.26
N ASP A 46 5.47 10.00 2.56
CA ASP A 46 5.13 9.39 3.84
C ASP A 46 4.55 7.98 3.64
N VAL A 47 4.66 7.16 4.69
CA VAL A 47 4.11 5.81 4.73
C VAL A 47 3.51 5.48 6.10
N CYS A 48 2.45 4.70 6.08
CA CYS A 48 1.81 4.12 7.27
C CYS A 48 1.30 2.71 7.00
N ALA A 49 1.24 1.89 8.06
CA ALA A 49 0.62 0.58 7.99
C ALA A 49 -0.89 0.67 8.24
N GLU A 50 -1.67 -0.14 7.53
CA GLU A 50 -3.11 -0.23 7.64
C GLU A 50 -3.54 -1.69 7.74
N SER A 51 -4.50 -1.95 8.62
CA SER A 51 -5.20 -3.23 8.69
C SER A 51 -6.69 -2.95 8.48
N CYS A 52 -7.29 -3.64 7.51
CA CYS A 52 -8.70 -3.55 7.17
C CYS A 52 -9.33 -4.93 7.32
N VAL A 53 -10.38 -5.02 8.12
CA VAL A 53 -11.19 -6.24 8.21
C VAL A 53 -12.34 -6.14 7.22
N ASP A 54 -12.42 -7.10 6.31
CA ASP A 54 -13.56 -7.29 5.42
C ASP A 54 -14.21 -8.66 5.65
N ASP A 55 -15.18 -8.99 4.82
CA ASP A 55 -15.93 -10.24 4.94
C ASP A 55 -15.09 -11.48 4.57
N ASP A 56 -13.92 -11.28 3.92
CA ASP A 56 -12.95 -12.32 3.56
C ASP A 56 -11.80 -12.45 4.58
N GLY A 57 -11.72 -11.55 5.57
CA GLY A 57 -10.78 -11.61 6.69
C GLY A 57 -10.00 -10.31 6.91
N VAL A 58 -8.86 -10.44 7.59
CA VAL A 58 -7.95 -9.31 7.84
C VAL A 58 -7.08 -9.11 6.60
N ARG A 59 -7.05 -7.89 6.08
CA ARG A 59 -6.13 -7.46 5.03
C ARG A 59 -5.16 -6.45 5.57
N GLU A 60 -3.89 -6.69 5.29
CA GLU A 60 -2.81 -5.83 5.74
C GLU A 60 -2.21 -5.12 4.56
N SER A 61 -1.93 -3.83 4.73
CA SER A 61 -1.37 -3.01 3.68
C SER A 61 -0.50 -1.88 4.20
N LEU A 62 0.39 -1.39 3.35
CA LEU A 62 1.11 -0.14 3.56
C LEU A 62 0.55 0.91 2.63
N ARG A 63 0.14 2.05 3.17
CA ARG A 63 -0.30 3.20 2.38
C ARG A 63 0.85 4.19 2.25
N PHE A 64 1.13 4.58 1.02
CA PHE A 64 2.10 5.61 0.68
C PHE A 64 1.37 6.89 0.25
N LEU A 65 1.86 8.02 0.76
CA LEU A 65 1.27 9.33 0.55
C LEU A 65 2.26 10.25 -0.17
N ASP A 66 1.77 11.04 -1.12
CA ASP A 66 2.56 12.09 -1.75
C ASP A 66 2.80 13.28 -0.79
N SER A 67 3.59 14.27 -1.23
CA SER A 67 3.84 15.49 -0.45
C SER A 67 2.60 16.33 -0.16
N ALA A 68 1.50 16.11 -0.90
CA ALA A 68 0.20 16.71 -0.64
C ALA A 68 -0.66 15.88 0.34
N GLY A 69 -0.14 14.75 0.84
CA GLY A 69 -0.82 13.83 1.74
C GLY A 69 -1.86 12.95 1.06
N ARG A 70 -1.88 12.85 -0.27
CA ARG A 70 -2.80 12.00 -1.04
C ARG A 70 -2.20 10.62 -1.24
N SER A 71 -3.03 9.59 -1.24
CA SER A 71 -2.59 8.22 -1.52
C SER A 71 -2.04 8.13 -2.94
N CYS A 72 -0.74 7.85 -3.06
CA CYS A 72 -0.09 7.64 -4.35
C CYS A 72 0.17 6.16 -4.64
N MET A 73 0.20 5.31 -3.60
CA MET A 73 0.37 3.87 -3.75
C MET A 73 -0.13 3.14 -2.51
N ARG A 74 -0.53 1.89 -2.66
CA ARG A 74 -0.79 0.96 -1.56
C ARG A 74 -0.19 -0.41 -1.88
N LEU A 75 0.49 -1.01 -0.91
CA LEU A 75 1.04 -2.35 -1.03
C LEU A 75 0.28 -3.28 -0.10
N PHE A 76 -0.25 -4.38 -0.62
CA PHE A 76 -0.95 -5.40 0.17
C PHE A 76 -0.07 -6.63 0.33
N LEU A 77 -0.12 -7.18 1.54
CA LEU A 77 0.50 -8.46 1.85
C LEU A 77 -0.19 -9.58 1.07
N LEU A 78 0.62 -10.50 0.53
CA LEU A 78 0.14 -11.73 -0.11
C LEU A 78 0.60 -12.96 0.70
N PRO A 79 -0.05 -14.12 0.53
CA PRO A 79 0.39 -15.36 1.18
C PRO A 79 1.82 -15.79 0.82
N ASP A 80 2.28 -15.39 -0.37
CA ASP A 80 3.61 -15.66 -0.89
C ASP A 80 4.70 -14.77 -0.25
N SER A 81 4.29 -13.76 0.52
CA SER A 81 5.22 -12.86 1.21
C SER A 81 5.77 -13.49 2.50
N ASP A 82 6.96 -13.06 2.90
CA ASP A 82 7.50 -13.35 4.22
C ASP A 82 6.76 -12.53 5.29
N TYR A 83 5.86 -13.19 6.01
CA TYR A 83 5.05 -12.57 7.06
C TYR A 83 5.91 -12.02 8.22
N GLY A 84 7.02 -12.68 8.57
CA GLY A 84 7.89 -12.22 9.64
C GLY A 84 8.58 -10.90 9.28
N ALA A 85 9.13 -10.82 8.07
CA ALA A 85 9.71 -9.59 7.54
C ALA A 85 8.67 -8.46 7.41
N TRP A 86 7.43 -8.80 7.04
CA TRP A 86 6.32 -7.86 6.99
C TRP A 86 5.97 -7.28 8.37
N GLU A 87 5.86 -8.14 9.38
CA GLU A 87 5.52 -7.70 10.74
C GLU A 87 6.62 -6.86 11.37
N ASP A 88 7.90 -7.24 11.18
CA ASP A 88 9.04 -6.43 11.61
C ASP A 88 9.06 -5.05 10.95
N LEU A 89 8.71 -4.99 9.66
CA LEU A 89 8.54 -3.72 8.95
C LEU A 89 7.37 -2.91 9.53
N ARG A 90 6.21 -3.55 9.68
CA ARG A 90 4.98 -2.92 10.17
C ARG A 90 5.12 -2.39 11.59
N ALA A 91 5.83 -3.08 12.47
CA ALA A 91 6.11 -2.65 13.84
C ALA A 91 6.89 -1.32 13.91
N ARG A 92 7.62 -0.98 12.86
CA ARG A 92 8.37 0.29 12.74
C ARG A 92 7.53 1.42 12.14
N LEU A 93 6.31 1.10 11.69
CA LEU A 93 5.43 2.03 11.03
C LEU A 93 4.25 2.42 11.92
N PRO A 94 3.74 3.64 11.75
CA PRO A 94 2.51 4.04 12.39
C PRO A 94 1.37 3.18 11.84
N CYS A 95 0.71 2.44 12.75
CA CYS A 95 -0.42 1.60 12.40
C CYS A 95 -1.73 2.37 12.55
N VAL A 96 -2.47 2.49 11.46
CA VAL A 96 -3.83 3.03 11.43
C VAL A 96 -4.78 1.85 11.29
N ALA A 97 -5.38 1.43 12.41
CA ALA A 97 -6.42 0.41 12.37
C ALA A 97 -7.66 0.97 11.66
N SER A 98 -8.01 0.37 10.52
CA SER A 98 -9.26 0.61 9.82
C SER A 98 -10.25 -0.48 10.22
N GLU A 99 -10.81 -0.36 11.42
CA GLU A 99 -11.91 -1.23 11.81
C GLU A 99 -13.21 -0.45 11.96
N ARG A 100 -14.30 -1.13 11.59
CA ARG A 100 -15.72 -0.78 11.74
C ARG A 100 -16.10 -0.55 13.22
N ARG A 101 -15.47 0.42 13.88
CA ARG A 101 -15.97 1.15 15.05
C ARG A 101 -16.00 2.63 14.68
N ALA A 102 -17.03 2.96 13.91
CA ALA A 102 -17.32 4.30 13.40
C ALA A 102 -17.89 5.24 14.49
N ASP A 103 -17.50 5.08 15.74
CA ASP A 103 -18.09 5.76 16.88
C ASP A 103 -17.10 6.43 17.84
N VAL A 104 -15.76 6.21 17.72
CA VAL A 104 -14.80 6.87 18.63
C VAL A 104 -13.59 7.55 17.97
N CYS A 105 -13.32 7.36 16.66
CA CYS A 105 -12.19 8.03 16.02
C CYS A 105 -12.59 8.91 14.81
N ARG A 106 -12.85 10.19 15.08
CA ARG A 106 -12.89 11.28 14.07
C ARG A 106 -11.70 11.27 13.07
N PRO A 107 -10.48 10.83 13.42
CA PRO A 107 -9.39 10.70 12.46
C PRO A 107 -9.65 9.65 11.36
N CYS A 108 -10.35 8.54 11.64
CA CYS A 108 -10.62 7.49 10.65
C CYS A 108 -11.62 7.96 9.56
N ILE A 109 -12.47 8.94 9.86
CA ILE A 109 -13.39 9.57 8.88
C ILE A 109 -12.63 10.46 7.89
N ALA A 110 -11.52 11.07 8.29
CA ALA A 110 -10.67 11.85 7.37
C ALA A 110 -9.92 10.95 6.36
N LEU A 111 -9.60 9.72 6.77
CA LEU A 111 -9.03 8.69 5.89
C LEU A 111 -10.07 8.21 4.87
N LYS A 112 -11.35 8.09 5.29
CA LYS A 112 -12.49 7.84 4.40
C LYS A 112 -12.71 8.97 3.38
N ARG A 113 -12.40 10.22 3.71
CA ARG A 113 -12.43 11.34 2.74
C ARG A 113 -11.32 11.28 1.69
N CYS A 114 -10.17 10.68 2.01
CA CYS A 114 -9.17 10.34 0.99
C CYS A 114 -9.64 9.21 0.06
N PHE A 115 -10.62 8.42 0.50
CA PHE A 115 -11.36 7.45 -0.29
C PHE A 115 -12.57 8.06 -1.03
N GLU A 116 -12.95 9.33 -0.82
CA GLU A 116 -14.02 9.98 -1.60
C GLU A 116 -13.46 10.77 -2.80
N GLY A 117 -12.15 11.04 -2.83
CA GLY A 117 -11.43 11.40 -4.06
C GLY A 117 -11.22 10.22 -5.03
N TRP A 118 -11.61 9.00 -4.62
CA TRP A 118 -11.49 7.71 -5.32
C TRP A 118 -12.28 7.61 -6.63
N LEU A 119 -13.22 8.54 -6.87
CA LEU A 119 -14.02 8.66 -8.10
C LEU A 119 -13.49 9.72 -9.08
N GLY A 120 -12.29 10.27 -8.84
CA GLY A 120 -11.67 11.29 -9.68
C GLY A 120 -11.05 10.76 -10.98
N GLY A 121 -11.85 10.10 -11.85
CA GLY A 121 -11.66 9.97 -13.31
C GLY A 121 -10.44 9.22 -13.87
N GLY A 122 -9.33 9.10 -13.14
CA GLY A 122 -8.15 8.33 -13.53
C GLY A 122 -8.12 7.05 -12.72
N GLY A 123 -8.49 5.93 -13.33
CA GLY A 123 -8.58 4.64 -12.66
C GLY A 123 -7.30 4.26 -11.92
N TRP A 124 -7.39 3.30 -11.01
CA TRP A 124 -6.21 2.68 -10.40
C TRP A 124 -5.74 1.52 -11.28
N ALA A 125 -4.44 1.24 -11.19
CA ALA A 125 -3.81 0.06 -11.77
C ALA A 125 -3.30 -0.83 -10.63
N ALA A 126 -3.22 -2.11 -10.93
CA ALA A 126 -2.65 -3.10 -10.03
C ALA A 126 -1.44 -3.78 -10.68
N SER A 127 -0.43 -4.13 -9.91
CA SER A 127 0.71 -4.93 -10.36
C SER A 127 1.24 -5.81 -9.24
N PHE A 128 1.83 -6.95 -9.60
CA PHE A 128 2.60 -7.76 -8.66
C PHE A 128 4.02 -7.20 -8.59
N LEU A 129 4.44 -6.85 -7.39
CA LEU A 129 5.65 -6.11 -7.14
C LEU A 129 6.53 -6.87 -6.16
N ARG A 130 7.83 -6.89 -6.41
CA ARG A 130 8.83 -7.14 -5.39
C ARG A 130 9.75 -5.92 -5.30
N VAL A 131 10.09 -5.54 -4.09
CA VAL A 131 11.14 -4.55 -3.88
C VAL A 131 12.48 -5.28 -3.86
N GLU A 132 13.40 -4.87 -4.71
CA GLU A 132 14.74 -5.45 -4.76
C GLU A 132 15.66 -4.65 -3.83
N PRO A 133 16.56 -5.33 -3.09
CA PRO A 133 17.47 -4.66 -2.16
C PRO A 133 18.42 -3.76 -2.95
N THR A 134 18.60 -2.55 -2.46
CA THR A 134 19.35 -1.53 -3.18
C THR A 134 20.84 -1.76 -3.00
N ARG A 135 21.55 -2.21 -4.03
CA ARG A 135 23.02 -2.22 -4.03
C ARG A 135 23.55 -0.88 -4.56
N GLY A 136 23.34 0.23 -3.83
CA GLY A 136 23.88 1.55 -4.22
C GLY A 136 23.07 2.76 -3.76
N VAL A 137 23.58 3.96 -4.10
CA VAL A 137 23.08 5.30 -3.67
C VAL A 137 21.76 5.70 -4.34
N GLU A 138 21.30 4.94 -5.33
CA GLU A 138 20.07 5.21 -6.07
C GLU A 138 19.00 4.22 -5.62
N GLY A 139 17.91 4.73 -5.03
CA GLY A 139 16.91 4.01 -4.24
C GLY A 139 16.29 2.74 -4.86
N ALA A 140 15.52 2.05 -4.02
CA ALA A 140 14.93 0.73 -4.26
C ALA A 140 14.44 0.48 -5.70
N ALA A 141 14.80 -0.69 -6.26
CA ALA A 141 14.31 -1.13 -7.56
C ALA A 141 13.02 -1.95 -7.40
N LEU A 142 12.14 -1.81 -8.38
CA LEU A 142 10.85 -2.50 -8.41
C LEU A 142 10.90 -3.60 -9.47
N GLY A 143 10.75 -4.84 -9.03
CA GLY A 143 10.73 -6.03 -9.86
C GLY A 143 9.32 -6.60 -10.02
N TRP A 144 9.08 -7.25 -11.15
CA TRP A 144 7.88 -8.04 -11.39
C TRP A 144 8.16 -9.47 -10.93
N VAL A 145 7.21 -10.07 -10.23
CA VAL A 145 7.39 -11.38 -9.60
C VAL A 145 6.21 -12.30 -9.91
N ALA A 146 6.52 -13.55 -10.23
CA ALA A 146 5.51 -14.59 -10.35
C ALA A 146 4.94 -14.91 -8.97
N VAL A 147 3.62 -14.99 -8.88
CA VAL A 147 2.89 -15.29 -7.64
C VAL A 147 2.16 -16.63 -7.81
N SER A 148 2.06 -17.41 -6.74
CA SER A 148 1.29 -18.65 -6.73
C SER A 148 -0.17 -18.43 -7.16
N ASP A 149 -0.86 -19.49 -7.55
CA ASP A 149 -2.29 -19.40 -7.89
C ASP A 149 -3.13 -18.90 -6.70
N ILE A 150 -2.76 -19.30 -5.48
CA ILE A 150 -3.42 -18.86 -4.24
C ILE A 150 -3.21 -17.35 -4.03
N GLY A 151 -1.98 -16.86 -4.18
CA GLY A 151 -1.69 -15.44 -4.07
C GLY A 151 -2.38 -14.62 -5.15
N ARG A 152 -2.49 -15.14 -6.38
CA ARG A 152 -3.26 -14.51 -7.47
C ARG A 152 -4.75 -14.45 -7.17
N ASP A 153 -5.33 -15.49 -6.57
CA ASP A 153 -6.74 -15.49 -6.18
C ASP A 153 -7.03 -14.49 -5.05
N ILE A 154 -6.15 -14.40 -4.05
CA ILE A 154 -6.28 -13.40 -2.99
C ILE A 154 -6.10 -12.00 -3.55
N ALA A 155 -5.11 -11.78 -4.43
CA ALA A 155 -4.93 -10.50 -5.11
C ALA A 155 -6.18 -10.09 -5.92
N ARG A 156 -6.85 -11.05 -6.59
CA ARG A 156 -8.10 -10.79 -7.32
C ARG A 156 -9.21 -10.33 -6.38
N ARG A 157 -9.33 -10.92 -5.20
CA ARG A 157 -10.33 -10.52 -4.20
C ARG A 157 -10.04 -9.12 -3.66
N ILE A 158 -8.78 -8.83 -3.32
CA ILE A 158 -8.33 -7.51 -2.88
C ILE A 158 -8.63 -6.45 -3.96
N ALA A 159 -8.21 -6.71 -5.20
CA ALA A 159 -8.42 -5.77 -6.30
C ALA A 159 -9.91 -5.51 -6.55
N ARG A 160 -10.77 -6.54 -6.52
CA ARG A 160 -12.23 -6.38 -6.64
C ARG A 160 -12.82 -5.53 -5.52
N ALA A 161 -12.42 -5.78 -4.28
CA ALA A 161 -12.89 -5.01 -3.13
C ALA A 161 -12.42 -3.54 -3.16
N GLU A 162 -11.25 -3.28 -3.75
CA GLU A 162 -10.72 -1.93 -3.98
C GLU A 162 -11.16 -1.33 -5.32
N GLY A 163 -12.04 -2.00 -6.09
CA GLY A 163 -12.57 -1.51 -7.36
C GLY A 163 -11.54 -1.43 -8.50
N VAL A 164 -10.42 -2.16 -8.39
CA VAL A 164 -9.29 -2.14 -9.33
C VAL A 164 -9.28 -3.42 -10.17
N ALA A 165 -8.97 -3.29 -11.47
CA ALA A 165 -8.73 -4.43 -12.33
C ALA A 165 -7.29 -4.93 -12.15
N LEU A 166 -7.10 -6.24 -11.98
CA LEU A 166 -5.77 -6.85 -12.09
C LEU A 166 -5.33 -6.91 -13.56
N PRO A 167 -4.03 -6.81 -13.83
CA PRO A 167 -3.49 -6.99 -15.17
C PRO A 167 -3.82 -8.41 -15.66
N ALA A 168 -4.34 -8.50 -16.89
CA ALA A 168 -4.62 -9.77 -17.52
C ALA A 168 -3.30 -10.48 -17.84
N GLY A 169 -3.13 -11.72 -17.37
CA GLY A 169 -2.00 -12.58 -17.76
C GLY A 169 -0.86 -12.73 -16.75
N CYS A 170 -1.07 -12.39 -15.47
CA CYS A 170 -0.18 -12.82 -14.38
C CYS A 170 -0.54 -14.23 -13.88
#